data_AF-A0A965M7S7-F1
#
_entry.id   AF-A0A965M7S7-F1
#
_cell.length_a   1.000
_cell.length_b   1.000
_cell.length_c   1.000
_cell.angle_alpha   90.00
_cell.angle_beta   90.00
_cell.angle_gamma   90.00
#
_symmetry.space_group_name_H-M   'P 1'
#
loop_
_entity.id
_entity.type
_entity.pdbx_description
1 polymer ?
#
loop_
_entity_poly.entity_id
_entity_poly.type
_entity_poly.pdbx_seq_one_letter_code
_entity_poly.pdbx_strand_id
1 'polypeptide(L)'
;RQAGAREVLVSGGRRWALMHELRGDDEPVLTELLSHLDDADLVLVEGFKRDPLPKLEVHRPALGHPLLSANDPHIVAVACDAPVDTPLPTLDLNDPIAVARFVVARATPGPDARR
;
A
#
# COMPACT_ATOMS: atom_id res chain seq x y z
N ARG A 1 4.93 -21.76 15.69
CA ARG A 1 5.09 -20.68 16.70
C ARG A 1 3.79 -20.60 17.49
N GLN A 2 3.60 -21.52 18.44
CA GLN A 2 2.28 -21.87 18.98
C GLN A 2 2.33 -21.98 20.51
N ALA A 3 3.16 -21.14 21.15
CA ALA A 3 3.43 -21.19 22.60
C ALA A 3 2.65 -20.14 23.41
N GLY A 4 1.61 -19.51 22.85
CA GLY A 4 0.72 -18.66 23.62
C GLY A 4 1.16 -17.20 23.83
N ALA A 5 2.31 -16.75 23.32
CA ALA A 5 2.70 -15.32 23.32
C ALA A 5 1.90 -14.48 22.29
N ARG A 6 1.27 -13.38 22.73
CA ARG A 6 0.51 -12.45 21.87
C ARG A 6 1.43 -11.62 20.97
N GLU A 7 2.63 -11.33 21.47
CA GLU A 7 3.67 -10.63 20.74
C GLU A 7 4.96 -11.45 20.73
N VAL A 8 5.66 -11.42 19.61
CA VAL A 8 6.97 -12.06 19.44
C VAL A 8 7.94 -11.04 18.88
N LEU A 9 8.95 -10.67 19.67
CA LEU A 9 10.05 -9.81 19.25
C LEU A 9 11.27 -10.67 18.90
N VAL A 10 11.80 -10.49 17.69
CA VAL A 10 13.07 -11.09 17.25
C VAL A 10 14.05 -9.96 16.98
N SER A 11 15.17 -9.92 17.70
CA SER A 11 16.22 -8.91 17.50
C SER A 11 17.48 -9.50 16.86
N GLY A 12 18.14 -8.69 16.04
CA GLY A 12 19.47 -8.96 15.48
C GLY A 12 20.24 -7.65 15.33
N GLY A 13 21.55 -7.73 15.07
CA GLY A 13 22.44 -6.55 15.13
C GLY A 13 22.14 -5.41 14.14
N ARG A 14 21.27 -5.61 13.15
CA ARG A 14 20.90 -4.58 12.15
C ARG A 14 19.40 -4.33 12.03
N ARG A 15 18.56 -5.18 12.61
CA ARG A 15 17.11 -5.11 12.50
C ARG A 15 16.46 -5.95 13.57
N TRP A 16 15.25 -5.56 13.93
CA TRP A 16 14.34 -6.35 14.74
C TRP A 16 13.01 -6.51 14.01
N ALA A 17 12.20 -7.49 14.41
CA ALA A 17 10.86 -7.70 13.91
C ALA A 17 9.92 -7.99 15.09
N LEU A 18 8.79 -7.29 15.13
CA LEU A 18 7.68 -7.54 16.06
C LEU A 18 6.52 -8.16 15.30
N MET A 19 6.05 -9.30 15.77
CA MET A 19 4.86 -9.96 15.24
C MET A 19 3.75 -9.86 16.30
N HIS A 20 2.59 -9.32 15.94
CA HIS A 20 1.40 -9.24 16.78
C HIS A 20 0.33 -10.20 16.25
N GLU A 21 -0.13 -11.11 17.10
CA GLU A 21 -1.19 -12.08 16.76
C GLU A 21 -2.56 -11.52 17.18
N LEU A 22 -3.50 -11.36 16.24
CA LEU A 22 -4.82 -10.75 16.51
C LEU A 22 -5.70 -11.59 17.45
N ARG A 23 -5.62 -12.92 17.40
CA ARG A 23 -6.32 -13.84 18.33
C ARG A 23 -7.83 -13.61 18.48
N GLY A 24 -8.50 -13.23 17.39
CA GLY A 24 -9.92 -12.95 17.38
C GLY A 24 -10.27 -11.48 17.63
N ASP A 25 -9.28 -10.63 17.91
CA ASP A 25 -9.43 -9.19 17.75
C ASP A 25 -9.60 -8.86 16.26
N ASP A 26 -10.24 -7.72 15.99
CA ASP A 26 -10.47 -7.23 14.64
C ASP A 26 -9.16 -6.89 13.92
N GLU A 27 -9.18 -6.92 12.58
CA GLU A 27 -8.06 -6.45 11.78
C GLU A 27 -7.84 -4.95 12.04
N PRO A 28 -6.64 -4.52 12.43
CA PRO A 28 -6.38 -3.13 12.76
C PRO A 28 -6.58 -2.25 11.54
N VAL A 29 -7.14 -1.06 11.75
CA VAL A 29 -7.26 -0.09 10.67
C VAL A 29 -5.89 0.46 10.32
N LEU A 30 -5.73 0.95 9.09
CA LEU A 30 -4.44 1.41 8.59
C LEU A 30 -3.80 2.47 9.50
N THR A 31 -4.59 3.40 10.06
CA THR A 31 -4.09 4.43 10.98
C THR A 31 -3.44 3.85 12.24
N GLU A 32 -3.96 2.73 12.77
CA GLU A 32 -3.36 2.04 13.91
C GLU A 32 -2.03 1.40 13.51
N LEU A 33 -1.98 0.77 12.34
CA LEU A 33 -0.76 0.17 11.82
C LEU A 33 0.34 1.20 11.55
N LEU A 34 -0.03 2.37 11.03
CA LEU A 34 0.90 3.47 10.79
C LEU A 34 1.56 3.98 12.07
N SER A 35 0.89 3.89 13.23
CA SER A 35 1.44 4.30 14.52
C SER A 35 2.64 3.46 14.99
N HIS A 36 2.86 2.30 14.38
CA HIS A 36 4.01 1.44 14.66
C HIS A 36 5.25 1.77 13.82
N LEU A 37 5.13 2.66 12.83
CA LEU A 37 6.25 3.11 12.03
C LEU A 37 6.97 4.26 12.73
N ASP A 38 8.30 4.30 12.61
CA ASP A 38 9.12 5.46 12.96
C ASP A 38 8.88 6.63 11.97
N ASP A 39 9.61 7.73 12.13
CA ASP A 39 9.57 8.90 11.23
C ASP A 39 9.98 8.52 9.79
N ALA A 40 8.98 8.18 8.98
CA ALA A 40 9.14 7.76 7.59
C ALA A 40 8.68 8.87 6.63
N ASP A 41 9.55 9.27 5.70
CA ASP A 41 9.24 10.27 4.68
C ASP A 41 8.19 9.79 3.67
N LEU A 42 8.06 8.47 3.49
CA LEU A 42 7.13 7.83 2.56
C LEU A 42 6.72 6.46 3.07
N VAL A 43 5.41 6.22 3.09
CA VAL A 43 4.82 4.90 3.35
C VAL A 43 4.12 4.38 2.11
N LEU A 44 4.51 3.19 1.66
CA LEU A 44 3.82 2.46 0.59
C LEU A 44 2.94 1.39 1.21
N VAL A 45 1.66 1.40 0.84
CA VAL A 45 0.67 0.46 1.36
C VAL A 45 0.30 -0.51 0.25
N GLU A 46 0.56 -1.79 0.46
CA GLU A 46 0.06 -2.88 -0.38
C GLU A 46 -1.10 -3.56 0.35
N GLY A 47 -2.27 -3.63 -0.29
CA GLY A 47 -3.51 -4.07 0.35
C GLY A 47 -4.48 -2.91 0.59
N PHE A 48 -5.28 -2.97 1.67
CA PHE A 48 -6.20 -1.90 2.09
C PHE A 48 -7.07 -1.34 0.96
N LYS A 49 -7.59 -2.24 0.10
CA LYS A 49 -8.34 -1.87 -1.13
C LYS A 49 -9.54 -0.97 -0.86
N ARG A 50 -10.14 -1.07 0.33
CA ARG A 50 -11.35 -0.35 0.71
C ARG A 50 -11.06 0.99 1.36
N ASP A 51 -9.82 1.26 1.75
CA ASP A 51 -9.46 2.50 2.43
C ASP A 51 -9.44 3.68 1.46
N PRO A 52 -9.82 4.88 1.92
CA PRO A 52 -9.95 6.07 1.08
C PRO A 52 -8.61 6.77 0.81
N LEU A 53 -7.56 6.00 0.49
CA LEU A 53 -6.23 6.53 0.16
C LEU A 53 -5.99 6.57 -1.35
N PRO A 54 -5.21 7.53 -1.86
CA PRO A 54 -4.75 7.50 -3.25
C PRO A 54 -4.06 6.17 -3.59
N LYS A 55 -4.55 5.47 -4.61
CA LYS A 55 -4.04 4.16 -5.02
C LYS A 55 -3.50 4.19 -6.44
N LEU A 56 -2.43 3.44 -6.66
CA LEU A 56 -2.00 3.04 -7.99
C LEU A 56 -2.56 1.64 -8.27
N GLU A 57 -3.44 1.50 -9.26
CA GLU A 57 -3.93 0.19 -9.66
C GLU A 57 -2.89 -0.51 -10.53
N VAL A 58 -2.36 -1.64 -10.06
CA VAL A 58 -1.53 -2.51 -10.90
C VAL A 58 -2.47 -3.46 -11.66
N HIS A 59 -2.67 -3.18 -12.94
CA HIS A 59 -3.54 -3.98 -13.81
C HIS A 59 -2.71 -4.90 -14.69
N ARG A 60 -3.07 -6.19 -14.70
CA ARG A 60 -2.48 -7.21 -15.58
C ARG A 60 -3.58 -7.83 -16.43
N PRO A 61 -3.75 -7.41 -17.70
CA PRO A 61 -4.81 -7.92 -18.58
C PRO A 61 -4.82 -9.44 -18.72
N ALA A 62 -3.64 -10.08 -18.63
CA ALA A 62 -3.47 -11.53 -18.67
C ALA A 62 -4.26 -12.29 -17.58
N LEU A 63 -4.63 -11.62 -16.48
CA LEU A 63 -5.43 -12.21 -15.40
C LEU A 63 -6.95 -12.10 -15.63
N GLY A 64 -7.39 -11.36 -16.66
CA GLY A 64 -8.80 -11.26 -17.04
C GLY A 64 -9.71 -10.55 -16.03
N HIS A 65 -9.15 -9.80 -15.08
CA HIS A 65 -9.92 -8.99 -14.14
C HIS A 65 -10.27 -7.63 -14.76
N PRO A 66 -11.46 -7.07 -14.47
CA PRO A 66 -11.78 -5.70 -14.90
C PRO A 66 -10.96 -4.67 -14.14
N LEU A 67 -10.88 -3.45 -14.66
CA LEU A 67 -10.29 -2.31 -13.95
C LEU A 67 -11.10 -1.99 -12.69
N LEU A 68 -10.41 -1.84 -11.56
CA LEU A 68 -10.99 -1.39 -10.30
C LEU A 68 -11.30 0.11 -10.33
N SER A 69 -10.53 0.88 -11.10
CA SER A 69 -10.66 2.33 -11.23
C SER A 69 -12.04 2.81 -11.69
N ALA A 70 -12.82 1.94 -12.32
CA ALA A 70 -14.20 2.24 -12.71
C ALA A 70 -15.13 2.46 -11.50
N ASN A 71 -14.81 1.83 -10.35
CA ASN A 71 -15.67 1.83 -9.16
C ASN A 71 -14.97 2.35 -7.89
N ASP A 72 -13.66 2.57 -7.92
CA ASP A 72 -12.91 3.12 -6.80
C ASP A 72 -12.37 4.53 -7.16
N PRO A 73 -12.99 5.60 -6.64
CA PRO A 73 -12.59 6.98 -6.95
C PRO A 73 -11.23 7.35 -6.35
N HIS A 74 -10.67 6.51 -5.49
CA HIS A 74 -9.36 6.75 -4.90
C HIS A 74 -8.21 6.22 -5.76
N ILE A 75 -8.49 5.47 -6.84
CA ILE A 75 -7.47 5.09 -7.80
C ILE A 75 -7.12 6.31 -8.66
N VAL A 76 -5.85 6.73 -8.60
CA VAL A 76 -5.37 7.96 -9.24
C VAL A 76 -4.56 7.71 -10.52
N ALA A 77 -4.17 6.46 -10.77
CA ALA A 77 -3.48 6.02 -11.97
C ALA A 77 -3.57 4.49 -12.11
N VAL A 78 -3.32 3.99 -13.33
CA VAL A 78 -3.22 2.56 -13.63
C VAL A 78 -1.81 2.26 -14.13
N ALA A 79 -1.12 1.29 -13.52
CA ALA A 79 0.12 0.73 -14.04
C ALA A 79 -0.20 -0.57 -14.80
N CYS A 80 0.13 -0.63 -16.08
CA CYS A 80 -0.20 -1.76 -16.95
C CYS A 80 0.94 -2.01 -17.97
N ASP A 81 1.08 -3.26 -18.41
CA ASP A 81 2.01 -3.69 -19.47
C ASP A 81 1.34 -3.78 -20.86
N ALA A 82 0.09 -3.32 -20.99
CA ALA A 82 -0.66 -3.26 -22.23
C ALA A 82 -1.52 -1.98 -22.29
N PRO A 83 -2.03 -1.57 -23.48
CA PRO A 83 -2.95 -0.45 -23.60
C PRO A 83 -4.18 -0.63 -22.71
N VAL A 84 -4.55 0.44 -22.00
CA VAL A 84 -5.72 0.48 -21.10
C VAL A 84 -6.65 1.59 -21.55
N ASP A 85 -7.95 1.29 -21.66
CA ASP A 85 -8.99 2.28 -21.90
C ASP A 85 -9.47 2.86 -20.56
N THR A 86 -8.89 3.99 -20.17
CA THR A 86 -9.23 4.70 -18.93
C THR A 86 -8.93 6.19 -19.07
N PRO A 87 -9.73 7.08 -18.43
CA PRO A 87 -9.41 8.50 -18.37
C PRO A 87 -8.25 8.83 -17.42
N LEU A 88 -7.79 7.85 -16.63
CA LEU A 88 -6.70 8.03 -15.67
C LEU A 88 -5.32 7.98 -16.36
N PRO A 89 -4.29 8.60 -15.75
CA PRO A 89 -2.92 8.38 -16.16
C PRO A 89 -2.58 6.89 -16.19
N THR A 90 -2.00 6.43 -17.30
CA THR A 90 -1.50 5.06 -17.46
C THR A 90 0.02 5.07 -17.41
N LEU A 91 0.61 4.25 -16.55
CA LEU A 91 2.05 4.08 -16.37
C LEU A 91 2.47 2.74 -16.96
N ASP A 92 3.63 2.69 -17.62
CA ASP A 92 4.23 1.42 -18.03
C ASP A 92 4.66 0.66 -16.78
N LEU A 93 4.05 -0.51 -16.56
CA LEU A 93 4.36 -1.39 -15.44
C LEU A 93 5.83 -1.86 -15.43
N ASN A 94 6.49 -1.84 -16.59
CA ASN A 94 7.89 -2.22 -16.75
C ASN A 94 8.86 -1.04 -16.64
N ASP A 95 8.38 0.19 -16.36
CA ASP A 95 9.21 1.36 -16.04
C ASP A 95 9.10 1.71 -14.54
N PRO A 96 9.84 1.02 -13.66
CA PRO A 96 9.78 1.27 -12.22
C PRO A 96 10.27 2.68 -11.84
N ILE A 97 11.10 3.32 -12.67
CA ILE A 97 11.60 4.67 -12.40
C ILE A 97 10.49 5.69 -12.64
N ALA A 98 9.75 5.58 -13.75
CA ALA A 98 8.59 6.42 -14.01
C ALA A 98 7.51 6.23 -12.94
N VAL A 99 7.24 4.99 -12.54
CA VAL A 99 6.30 4.68 -11.46
C VAL A 99 6.72 5.33 -10.14
N ALA A 100 7.98 5.17 -9.74
CA ALA A 100 8.49 5.78 -8.50
C ALA A 100 8.39 7.31 -8.52
N ARG A 101 8.73 7.95 -9.66
CA ARG A 101 8.59 9.41 -9.82
C ARG A 101 7.13 9.86 -9.68
N PHE A 102 6.20 9.13 -10.29
CA PHE A 102 4.78 9.42 -10.17
C PHE A 102 4.32 9.31 -8.72
N VAL A 103 4.71 8.23 -8.02
CA VAL A 103 4.36 8.00 -6.61
C VAL A 103 4.87 9.12 -5.72
N VAL A 104 6.15 9.51 -5.85
CA VAL A 104 6.72 10.61 -5.06
C VAL A 104 6.03 11.94 -5.35
N ALA A 105 5.71 12.24 -6.61
CA ALA A 105 5.03 13.48 -6.98
C ALA A 105 3.56 13.54 -6.52
N ARG A 106 2.94 12.39 -6.24
CA ARG A 106 1.52 12.27 -5.86
C ARG A 106 1.29 11.89 -4.41
N ALA A 107 2.36 11.65 -3.64
CA ALA A 107 2.30 11.33 -2.23
C ALA A 107 1.52 12.40 -1.46
N THR A 108 0.63 11.97 -0.58
CA THR A 108 -0.14 12.86 0.29
C THR A 108 0.47 12.91 1.68
N PRO A 109 0.30 14.01 2.43
CA PRO A 109 0.70 14.05 3.83
C PRO A 109 0.06 12.89 4.61
N GLY A 110 0.84 12.26 5.49
CA GLY A 110 0.32 11.26 6.41
C GLY A 110 -0.68 11.86 7.41
N PRO A 111 -1.49 11.04 8.09
CA PRO A 111 -2.49 11.49 9.05
C PRO A 111 -1.89 12.35 10.20
N ASP A 112 -0.62 12.15 10.53
CA ASP A 112 0.11 12.90 11.57
C ASP A 112 1.12 13.93 11.04
N ALA A 113 1.08 14.25 9.74
CA ALA A 113 1.95 15.26 9.16
C ALA A 113 1.66 16.63 9.78
N ARG A 114 2.47 17.03 10.77
CA ARG A 114 2.47 18.38 11.32
C ARG A 114 2.69 19.35 10.16
N ARG A 115 1.74 20.27 9.99
CA ARG A 115 1.78 21.37 9.01
C ARG A 115 3.01 22.23 9.16
#